data_AF-A0A9P7G0U7-F1
#
_entry.id   AF-A0A9P7G0U7-F1
#
_cell.length_a   1.000
_cell.length_b   1.000
_cell.length_c   1.000
_cell.angle_alpha   90.00
_cell.angle_beta   90.00
_cell.angle_gamma   90.00
#
_symmetry.space_group_name_H-M   'P 1'
#
loop_
_entity.id
_entity.type
_entity.pdbx_description
1 polymer ?
#
loop_
_entity_poly.entity_id
_entity_poly.type
_entity_poly.pdbx_seq_one_letter_code
_entity_poly.pdbx_strand_id
1 'polypeptide(L)'
;MTDPIAAFNSLPRNSHTSDKYPNDWVFTVRHVPISPEADLIMLVNPITLESHCEGPVDLLKLSPHDYNGVIAHCLLRAFVSGMGSEAKERMVAPWTWKTTEAKLARELGHLFKAMNVREELADVRVADAGVKEIVDGQWEDLLGTIQRSMA
;
A
#
# COMPACT_ATOMS: atom_id res chain seq x y z
N MET A 1 -17.23 -11.18 -11.47
CA MET A 1 -16.10 -10.55 -10.77
C MET A 1 -16.67 -9.45 -9.90
N THR A 2 -16.44 -9.49 -8.59
CA THR A 2 -16.87 -8.44 -7.67
C THR A 2 -16.11 -7.17 -8.00
N ASP A 3 -16.80 -6.02 -8.07
CA ASP A 3 -16.16 -4.72 -8.22
C ASP A 3 -15.15 -4.52 -7.06
N PRO A 4 -13.85 -4.30 -7.35
CA PRO A 4 -12.82 -4.16 -6.32
C PRO A 4 -13.08 -3.01 -5.36
N ILE A 5 -13.75 -1.94 -5.82
CA ILE A 5 -14.13 -0.81 -4.98
C ILE A 5 -15.21 -1.24 -3.99
N ALA A 6 -16.25 -1.91 -4.48
CA ALA A 6 -17.31 -2.45 -3.64
C ALA A 6 -16.78 -3.47 -2.62
N ALA A 7 -15.84 -4.33 -3.04
CA ALA A 7 -15.18 -5.29 -2.17
C ALA A 7 -14.40 -4.59 -1.04
N PHE A 8 -13.58 -3.59 -1.38
CA PHE A 8 -12.82 -2.82 -0.40
C PHE A 8 -13.73 -2.04 0.57
N ASN A 9 -14.79 -1.41 0.05
CA ASN A 9 -15.78 -0.73 0.87
C ASN A 9 -16.53 -1.67 1.83
N SER A 10 -16.62 -2.95 1.49
CA SER A 10 -17.30 -3.96 2.32
C SER A 10 -16.38 -4.54 3.41
N LEU A 11 -15.08 -4.24 3.41
CA LEU A 11 -14.16 -4.77 4.41
C LEU A 11 -14.47 -4.23 5.81
N PRO A 12 -14.41 -5.09 6.85
CA PRO A 12 -14.45 -4.61 8.23
C PRO A 12 -13.26 -3.67 8.49
N ARG A 13 -13.48 -2.65 9.32
CA ARG A 13 -12.45 -1.67 9.67
C ARG A 13 -12.24 -1.68 11.18
N ASN A 14 -11.18 -2.34 11.60
CA ASN A 14 -10.81 -2.47 13.00
C ASN A 14 -9.61 -1.56 13.29
N SER A 15 -9.58 -0.94 14.47
CA SER A 15 -8.45 -0.10 14.90
C SER A 15 -7.17 -0.91 15.18
N HIS A 16 -7.31 -2.22 15.37
CA HIS A 16 -6.21 -3.13 15.64
C HIS A 16 -6.25 -4.35 14.71
N THR A 17 -5.09 -4.93 14.45
CA THR A 17 -4.92 -6.23 13.80
C THR A 17 -5.37 -7.36 14.72
N SER A 18 -5.44 -8.59 14.19
CA SER A 18 -5.72 -9.81 14.99
C SER A 18 -4.76 -9.96 16.17
N ASP A 19 -3.52 -9.51 15.99
CA ASP A 19 -2.44 -9.58 16.98
C ASP A 19 -2.45 -8.39 17.96
N LYS A 20 -3.53 -7.60 17.97
CA LYS A 20 -3.76 -6.43 18.85
C LYS A 20 -2.78 -5.27 18.66
N TYR A 21 -2.11 -5.19 17.52
CA TYR A 21 -1.31 -4.01 17.14
C TYR A 21 -2.16 -3.00 16.38
N PRO A 22 -1.82 -1.70 16.39
CA PRO A 22 -2.51 -0.71 15.57
C PRO A 22 -2.57 -1.11 14.10
N ASN A 23 -3.76 -1.00 13.49
CA ASN A 23 -3.98 -1.26 12.07
C ASN A 23 -3.66 -0.03 11.22
N ASP A 24 -2.44 0.48 11.40
CA ASP A 24 -1.93 1.69 10.75
C ASP A 24 -0.88 1.31 9.72
N TRP A 25 -1.07 1.76 8.48
CA TRP A 25 -0.23 1.37 7.36
C TRP A 25 0.45 2.58 6.70
N VAL A 26 1.62 2.35 6.15
CA VAL A 26 2.36 3.36 5.39
C VAL A 26 2.72 2.74 4.05
N PHE A 27 2.42 3.42 2.95
CA PHE A 27 2.79 2.95 1.63
C PHE A 27 3.77 3.88 0.93
N THR A 28 4.60 3.29 0.08
CA THR A 28 5.58 3.98 -0.76
C THR A 28 5.73 3.26 -2.10
N VAL A 29 6.07 4.01 -3.14
CA VAL A 29 6.43 3.45 -4.45
C VAL A 29 7.94 3.34 -4.52
N ARG A 30 8.45 2.18 -4.92
CA ARG A 30 9.87 1.89 -4.98
C ARG A 30 10.25 1.25 -6.31
N HIS A 31 11.27 1.81 -6.94
CA HIS A 31 11.83 1.27 -8.16
C HIS A 31 12.83 0.15 -7.84
N VAL A 32 12.73 -0.97 -8.56
CA VAL A 32 13.66 -2.09 -8.54
C VAL A 32 14.55 -2.00 -9.79
N PRO A 33 15.82 -1.58 -9.65
CA PRO A 33 16.75 -1.41 -10.78
C PRO A 33 17.45 -2.74 -11.16
N ILE A 34 16.70 -3.85 -11.19
CA ILE A 34 17.21 -5.18 -11.51
C ILE A 34 16.40 -5.69 -12.70
N SER A 35 17.06 -6.17 -13.75
CA SER A 35 16.38 -6.59 -14.97
C SER A 35 15.52 -7.86 -14.73
N PRO A 36 14.24 -7.87 -15.15
CA PRO A 36 13.50 -6.75 -15.76
C PRO A 36 13.13 -5.68 -14.72
N GLU A 37 13.45 -4.41 -15.01
CA GLU A 37 13.15 -3.29 -14.13
C GLU A 37 11.64 -3.16 -13.90
N ALA A 38 11.26 -2.83 -12.67
CA ALA A 38 9.86 -2.65 -12.30
C ALA A 38 9.74 -1.77 -11.06
N ASP A 39 8.53 -1.26 -10.83
CA ASP A 39 8.15 -0.56 -9.62
C ASP A 39 7.29 -1.48 -8.73
N LEU A 40 7.47 -1.33 -7.42
CA LEU A 40 6.72 -2.00 -6.37
C LEU A 40 6.02 -0.96 -5.50
N ILE A 41 4.81 -1.29 -5.05
CA ILE A 41 4.08 -0.53 -4.05
C ILE A 41 4.20 -1.28 -2.75
N MET A 42 5.04 -0.77 -1.84
CA MET A 42 5.30 -1.41 -0.56
C MET A 42 4.39 -0.80 0.51
N LEU A 43 3.67 -1.65 1.23
CA LEU A 43 2.88 -1.36 2.42
C LEU A 43 3.66 -1.84 3.64
N VAL A 44 3.72 -1.02 4.69
CA VAL A 44 4.41 -1.35 5.95
C VAL A 44 3.53 -0.95 7.13
N ASN A 45 3.37 -1.84 8.09
CA ASN A 45 2.91 -1.48 9.42
C ASN A 45 4.13 -1.04 10.24
N PRO A 46 4.26 0.25 10.61
CA PRO A 46 5.47 0.77 11.23
C PRO A 46 5.70 0.25 12.65
N ILE A 47 4.68 -0.36 13.29
CA ILE A 47 4.78 -0.91 14.65
C ILE A 47 5.21 -2.39 14.62
N THR A 48 4.61 -3.19 13.74
CA THR A 48 4.92 -4.63 13.65
C THR A 48 6.07 -4.94 12.70
N LEU A 49 6.46 -3.97 11.85
CA LEU A 49 7.37 -4.14 10.71
C LEU A 49 6.86 -5.14 9.68
N GLU A 50 5.58 -5.53 9.74
CA GLU A 50 4.96 -6.32 8.69
C GLU A 50 4.95 -5.51 7.39
N SER A 51 5.43 -6.12 6.31
CA SER A 51 5.47 -5.51 5.00
C SER A 51 4.81 -6.39 3.94
N HIS A 52 4.21 -5.74 2.95
CA HIS A 52 3.59 -6.36 1.79
C HIS A 52 3.95 -5.56 0.54
N CYS A 53 4.08 -6.24 -0.60
CA CYS A 53 4.34 -5.59 -1.87
C CYS A 53 3.30 -5.96 -2.91
N GLU A 54 2.82 -4.94 -3.61
CA GLU A 54 2.06 -5.08 -4.85
C GLU A 54 2.95 -4.75 -6.05
N GLY A 55 2.78 -5.49 -7.14
CA GLY A 55 3.58 -5.38 -8.35
C GLY A 55 4.00 -6.76 -8.87
N PRO A 56 4.95 -6.83 -9.83
CA PRO A 56 5.62 -5.70 -10.47
C PRO A 56 4.68 -4.84 -11.34
N VAL A 57 4.91 -3.53 -11.39
CA VAL A 57 4.22 -2.58 -12.29
C VAL A 57 5.23 -1.66 -12.98
N ASP A 58 4.94 -1.20 -14.21
CA ASP A 58 5.79 -0.24 -14.93
C ASP A 58 5.14 1.14 -14.82
N LEU A 59 5.50 1.91 -13.78
CA LEU A 59 4.88 3.19 -13.49
C LEU A 59 5.57 4.35 -14.20
N LEU A 60 6.86 4.20 -14.53
CA LEU A 60 7.68 5.25 -15.17
C LEU A 60 7.15 5.69 -16.53
N LYS A 61 6.43 4.83 -17.24
CA LYS A 61 5.89 5.12 -18.59
C LYS A 61 4.47 5.69 -18.56
N LEU A 62 3.86 5.81 -17.38
CA LEU A 62 2.46 6.22 -17.25
C LEU A 62 2.31 7.74 -17.20
N SER A 63 1.16 8.22 -17.66
CA SER A 63 0.74 9.59 -17.37
C SER A 63 0.52 9.77 -15.86
N PRO A 64 0.61 10.99 -15.30
CA PRO A 64 0.34 11.19 -13.87
C PRO A 64 -1.04 10.70 -13.40
N HIS A 65 -2.04 10.76 -14.29
CA HIS A 65 -3.37 10.23 -14.01
C HIS A 65 -3.34 8.70 -13.89
N ASP A 66 -2.74 8.02 -14.86
CA ASP A 66 -2.68 6.56 -14.89
C ASP A 66 -1.76 6.01 -13.80
N TYR A 67 -0.69 6.73 -13.47
CA TYR A 67 0.21 6.45 -12.34
C TYR A 67 -0.57 6.34 -11.02
N ASN A 68 -1.35 7.38 -10.70
CA ASN A 68 -2.17 7.39 -9.49
C ASN A 68 -3.28 6.34 -9.54
N GLY A 69 -3.88 6.12 -10.72
CA GLY A 69 -4.87 5.07 -10.95
C GLY A 69 -4.35 3.68 -10.63
N VAL A 70 -3.16 3.32 -11.14
CA VAL A 70 -2.53 2.03 -10.88
C VAL A 70 -2.21 1.85 -9.41
N ILE A 71 -1.65 2.87 -8.75
CA ILE A 71 -1.34 2.82 -7.31
C ILE A 71 -2.62 2.62 -6.50
N ALA A 72 -3.67 3.40 -6.78
CA ALA A 72 -4.96 3.26 -6.11
C ALA A 72 -5.50 1.83 -6.22
N HIS A 73 -5.51 1.26 -7.43
CA HIS A 73 -5.99 -0.11 -7.64
C HIS A 73 -5.14 -1.16 -6.91
N CYS A 74 -3.82 -1.03 -6.91
CA CYS A 74 -2.94 -1.96 -6.18
C CYS A 74 -3.18 -1.89 -4.66
N LEU A 75 -3.32 -0.68 -4.12
CA LEU A 75 -3.60 -0.47 -2.70
C LEU A 75 -4.94 -1.10 -2.28
N LEU A 76 -6.01 -0.87 -3.03
CA LEU A 76 -7.31 -1.49 -2.77
C LEU A 76 -7.22 -3.02 -2.84
N ARG A 77 -6.52 -3.54 -3.86
CA ARG A 77 -6.31 -4.98 -4.04
C ARG A 77 -5.59 -5.61 -2.85
N ALA A 78 -4.55 -4.97 -2.32
CA ALA A 78 -3.77 -5.49 -1.20
C ALA A 78 -4.65 -5.81 0.02
N PHE A 79 -5.57 -4.93 0.39
CA PHE A 79 -6.46 -5.18 1.53
C PHE A 79 -7.58 -6.17 1.19
N VAL A 80 -8.12 -6.13 -0.03
CA VAL A 80 -9.15 -7.09 -0.47
C VAL A 80 -8.60 -8.52 -0.55
N SER A 81 -7.33 -8.69 -0.90
CA SER A 81 -6.66 -9.98 -0.95
C SER A 81 -6.10 -10.44 0.40
N GLY A 82 -6.28 -9.67 1.47
CA GLY A 82 -5.68 -9.95 2.77
C GLY A 82 -4.15 -9.99 2.71
N MET A 83 -3.55 -9.19 1.82
CA MET A 83 -2.11 -9.14 1.55
C MET A 83 -1.53 -10.52 1.18
N GLY A 84 -2.30 -11.30 0.42
CA GLY A 84 -1.92 -12.66 0.03
C GLY A 84 -2.14 -13.73 1.10
N SER A 85 -2.65 -13.36 2.28
CA SER A 85 -3.01 -14.33 3.32
C SER A 85 -4.31 -15.06 2.99
N GLU A 86 -4.35 -16.36 3.24
CA GLU A 86 -5.59 -17.15 3.17
C GLU A 86 -6.52 -16.90 4.38
N ALA A 87 -6.02 -16.26 5.43
CA ALA A 87 -6.79 -15.96 6.63
C ALA A 87 -7.78 -14.82 6.37
N LYS A 88 -9.09 -15.11 6.40
CA LYS A 88 -10.14 -14.08 6.24
C LYS A 88 -10.03 -12.92 7.22
N GLU A 89 -9.46 -13.17 8.40
CA GLU A 89 -9.21 -12.15 9.42
C GLU A 89 -8.23 -11.06 8.98
N ARG A 90 -7.40 -11.35 7.95
CA ARG A 90 -6.49 -10.39 7.32
C ARG A 90 -7.18 -9.52 6.26
N MET A 91 -8.40 -9.87 5.83
CA MET A 91 -9.21 -9.07 4.92
C MET A 91 -9.93 -7.95 5.69
N VAL A 92 -9.14 -6.97 6.14
CA VAL A 92 -9.60 -5.80 6.89
C VAL A 92 -9.14 -4.53 6.17
N ALA A 93 -9.97 -3.48 6.18
CA ALA A 93 -9.55 -2.17 5.71
C ALA A 93 -8.58 -1.53 6.72
N PRO A 94 -7.65 -0.66 6.30
CA PRO A 94 -6.75 0.02 7.21
C PRO A 94 -7.55 0.93 8.16
N TRP A 95 -7.09 1.02 9.41
CA TRP A 95 -7.59 2.04 10.32
C TRP A 95 -7.08 3.41 9.89
N THR A 96 -5.77 3.54 9.70
CA THR A 96 -5.19 4.68 8.99
C THR A 96 -4.22 4.20 7.94
N TRP A 97 -4.04 5.00 6.90
CA TRP A 97 -2.97 4.80 5.94
C TRP A 97 -2.34 6.10 5.51
N LYS A 98 -1.02 6.06 5.36
CA LYS A 98 -0.19 7.23 5.10
C LYS A 98 0.79 6.96 3.97
N THR A 99 1.34 8.03 3.42
CA THR A 99 2.54 7.96 2.57
C THR A 99 3.52 9.05 2.96
N THR A 100 4.81 8.87 2.66
CA THR A 100 5.84 9.89 2.87
C THR A 100 5.75 11.03 1.84
N GLU A 101 4.91 10.88 0.81
CA GLU A 101 4.80 11.82 -0.30
C GLU A 101 3.52 12.65 -0.21
N ALA A 102 3.63 13.91 0.22
CA ALA A 102 2.47 14.78 0.44
C ALA A 102 1.59 14.99 -0.81
N LYS A 103 2.23 15.08 -1.99
CA LYS A 103 1.51 15.21 -3.27
C LYS A 103 0.68 13.96 -3.57
N LEU A 104 1.29 12.78 -3.41
CA LEU A 104 0.66 11.49 -3.65
C LEU A 104 -0.51 11.25 -2.68
N ALA A 105 -0.34 11.57 -1.40
CA ALA A 105 -1.40 11.47 -0.40
C ALA A 105 -2.66 12.25 -0.83
N ARG A 106 -2.47 13.52 -1.23
CA ARG A 106 -3.56 14.38 -1.68
C ARG A 106 -4.24 13.86 -2.94
N GLU A 107 -3.45 13.45 -3.93
CA GLU A 107 -3.98 12.99 -5.22
C GLU A 107 -4.75 11.67 -5.08
N LEU A 108 -4.22 10.71 -4.31
CA LEU A 108 -4.93 9.48 -4.01
C LEU A 108 -6.20 9.71 -3.18
N GLY A 109 -6.17 10.64 -2.22
CA GLY A 109 -7.38 10.98 -1.45
C GLY A 109 -8.50 11.54 -2.35
N HIS A 110 -8.17 12.39 -3.32
CA HIS A 110 -9.16 12.85 -4.31
C HIS A 110 -9.64 11.72 -5.21
N LEU A 111 -8.73 10.87 -5.68
CA LEU A 111 -9.05 9.76 -6.55
C LEU A 111 -9.95 8.73 -5.86
N PHE A 112 -9.67 8.36 -4.61
CA PHE A 112 -10.50 7.44 -3.83
C PHE A 112 -11.92 7.99 -3.63
N LYS A 113 -12.08 9.29 -3.37
CA LYS A 113 -13.40 9.93 -3.32
C LYS A 113 -14.12 9.85 -4.67
N ALA A 114 -13.43 10.12 -5.77
CA ALA A 114 -13.99 10.00 -7.12
C ALA A 114 -14.38 8.55 -7.47
N MET A 115 -13.68 7.57 -6.90
CA MET A 115 -13.99 6.14 -7.00
C MET A 115 -15.11 5.69 -6.05
N ASN A 116 -15.72 6.57 -5.27
CA ASN A 116 -16.73 6.22 -4.24
C ASN A 116 -16.19 5.30 -3.12
N VAL A 117 -14.91 5.39 -2.79
CA VAL A 117 -14.38 4.78 -1.56
C VAL A 117 -14.97 5.50 -0.35
N ARG A 118 -15.30 4.75 0.72
CA ARG A 118 -15.82 5.31 1.97
C ARG A 118 -14.98 6.48 2.47
N GLU A 119 -15.63 7.52 2.99
CA GLU A 119 -14.98 8.79 3.34
C GLU A 119 -13.80 8.59 4.29
N GLU A 120 -13.97 7.73 5.30
CA GLU A 120 -12.96 7.44 6.30
C GLU A 120 -11.76 6.62 5.77
N LEU A 121 -11.93 5.94 4.64
CA LEU A 121 -10.87 5.20 3.94
C LEU A 121 -10.21 6.04 2.84
N ALA A 122 -10.91 7.03 2.30
CA ALA A 122 -10.36 7.96 1.33
C ALA A 122 -9.43 9.03 1.98
N ASP A 123 -9.36 9.09 3.31
CA ASP A 123 -8.44 9.95 4.07
C ASP A 123 -7.01 9.39 4.08
N VAL A 124 -6.25 9.68 3.01
CA VAL A 124 -4.83 9.35 2.91
C VAL A 124 -4.00 10.48 3.50
N ARG A 125 -3.20 10.17 4.53
CA ARG A 125 -2.41 11.17 5.27
C ARG A 125 -0.93 11.16 4.88
N VAL A 126 -0.21 12.17 5.33
CA VAL A 126 1.25 12.22 5.24
C VAL A 126 1.85 11.54 6.48
N ALA A 127 2.84 10.69 6.27
CA ALA A 127 3.56 10.03 7.35
C ALA A 127 4.42 11.01 8.15
N ASP A 128 4.58 10.74 9.44
CA ASP A 128 5.44 11.53 10.33
C ASP A 128 6.92 11.30 9.99
N ALA A 129 7.80 12.26 10.30
CA ALA A 129 9.19 12.24 9.83
C ALA A 129 9.96 10.94 10.19
N GLY A 130 9.77 10.40 11.40
CA GLY A 130 10.45 9.18 11.86
C GLY A 130 9.97 7.89 11.18
N VAL A 131 8.79 7.90 10.53
CA VAL A 131 8.27 6.72 9.82
C VAL A 131 9.05 6.45 8.54
N LYS A 132 9.64 7.49 7.94
CA LYS A 132 10.40 7.35 6.70
C LYS A 132 11.59 6.39 6.88
N GLU A 133 12.31 6.51 7.99
CA GLU A 133 13.48 5.66 8.29
C GLU A 133 13.08 4.18 8.41
N ILE A 134 11.94 3.89 9.03
CA ILE A 134 11.41 2.53 9.14
C ILE A 134 11.10 1.96 7.76
N VAL A 135 10.41 2.73 6.92
CA VAL A 135 10.03 2.31 5.57
C VAL A 135 11.24 2.18 4.65
N ASP A 136 12.24 3.06 4.77
CA ASP A 136 13.51 2.95 4.05
C ASP A 136 14.26 1.68 4.48
N GLY A 137 14.36 1.39 5.79
CA GLY A 137 15.02 0.18 6.28
C GLY A 137 14.35 -1.11 5.79
N GLN A 138 13.01 -1.19 5.85
CA GLN A 138 12.27 -2.33 5.29
C GLN A 138 12.50 -2.51 3.79
N TRP A 139 12.65 -1.40 3.05
CA TRP A 139 12.94 -1.45 1.64
C TRP A 139 14.36 -1.96 1.36
N GLU A 140 15.35 -1.52 2.12
CA GLU A 140 16.75 -1.97 1.98
C GLU A 140 16.87 -3.48 2.23
N ASP A 141 16.20 -4.00 3.27
CA ASP A 141 16.17 -5.43 3.59
C ASP A 141 15.53 -6.25 2.46
N LEU A 142 14.40 -5.77 1.92
CA LEU A 142 13.70 -6.39 0.79
C LEU A 142 14.57 -6.38 -0.47
N LEU A 143 15.11 -5.22 -0.85
CA LEU A 143 15.94 -5.07 -2.05
C LEU A 143 17.19 -5.95 -1.96
N GLY A 144 17.85 -6.01 -0.80
CA GLY A 144 18.99 -6.89 -0.57
C GLY A 144 18.61 -8.37 -0.71
N THR A 145 17.40 -8.75 -0.33
CA THR A 145 16.88 -10.11 -0.52
C THR A 145 16.62 -10.43 -1.98
N ILE A 146 15.99 -9.51 -2.74
CA ILE A 146 15.78 -9.65 -4.18
C ILE A 146 17.12 -9.76 -4.92
N GLN A 147 18.11 -8.94 -4.57
CA GLN A 147 19.44 -8.99 -5.18
C GLN A 147 20.14 -10.33 -4.97
N ARG A 148 20.02 -10.90 -3.76
CA ARG A 148 20.62 -12.21 -3.44
C ARG A 148 19.93 -13.38 -4.13
N SER A 149 18.62 -13.33 -4.36
CA SER A 149 17.90 -14.41 -5.04
C SER A 149 18.13 -14.45 -6.55
N MET A 150 18.63 -13.36 -7.12
CA MET A 150 18.94 -13.21 -8.55
C MET A 150 20.41 -13.48 -8.89
N ALA A 151 21.27 -13.69 -7.87
CA ALA A 151 22.69 -14.00 -8.00
C ALA A 151 22.94 -15.51 -8.02
#